data_AF-A0A2V6WKI6-F1
#
_entry.id   AF-A0A2V6WKI6-F1
#
_cell.length_a   1.000
_cell.length_b   1.000
_cell.length_c   1.000
_cell.angle_alpha   90.00
_cell.angle_beta   90.00
_cell.angle_gamma   90.00
#
_symmetry.space_group_name_H-M   'P 1'
#
loop_
_entity.id
_entity.type
_entity.pdbx_description
1 polymer ?
#
loop_
_entity_poly.entity_id
_entity_poly.type
_entity_poly.pdbx_seq_one_letter_code
_entity_poly.pdbx_strand_id
1 'polypeptide(L)'
;MRQTSVENHERFLRAHLLPFFGSTPVSDITSRLVEDFIAAKRSPGGSVRFTHRPLSPASLRVGLKTLRAILQRAVLDDYLSRNPVTDLGRLLPRKAEDAGVDPFTGEELRAILMAAERLDPGFATLVRLWVQSGLRAGEVLGLQERDLDMLHGTVTVRRTWTRGRLGPTKTGHVRTVSILHPVCEATAAWHPGATPETRSLLTRVRARRVQSIEPEGFVFGGVAPLHPDAVNRQWKRLLRVAQVRYRPAEQLRHTFASTLLSRNAPVLYVQQQGGWRSAAVLLQVYARWLPTAVIEHPGAPQVRLDTPRSGDTPVGTGTYGAGLNFQK
;
A
#
# COMPACT_ATOMS: atom_id res chain seq x y z
N MET A 1 14.33 9.98 -14.55
CA MET A 1 13.96 8.96 -13.52
C MET A 1 14.21 9.55 -12.13
N ARG A 2 13.41 9.24 -11.09
CA ARG A 2 13.64 9.79 -9.73
C ARG A 2 14.93 9.22 -9.12
N GLN A 3 15.66 10.03 -8.34
CA GLN A 3 16.90 9.64 -7.67
C GLN A 3 16.77 8.33 -6.86
N THR A 4 15.73 8.20 -6.04
CA THR A 4 15.50 6.98 -5.24
C THR A 4 15.26 5.74 -6.09
N SER A 5 14.72 5.91 -7.30
CA SER A 5 14.58 4.83 -8.26
C SER A 5 15.94 4.46 -8.84
N VAL A 6 16.78 5.43 -9.21
CA VAL A 6 18.16 5.18 -9.67
C VAL A 6 18.94 4.38 -8.63
N GLU A 7 18.97 4.86 -7.38
CA GLU A 7 19.62 4.17 -6.25
C GLU A 7 19.11 2.73 -6.05
N ASN A 8 17.81 2.47 -6.28
CA ASN A 8 17.25 1.11 -6.20
C ASN A 8 17.76 0.19 -7.31
N HIS A 9 17.86 0.71 -8.55
CA HIS A 9 18.35 -0.06 -9.68
C HIS A 9 19.85 -0.31 -9.54
N GLU A 10 20.64 0.69 -9.13
CA GLU A 10 22.07 0.58 -8.85
C GLU A 10 22.37 -0.42 -7.74
N ARG A 11 21.66 -0.33 -6.61
CA ARG A 11 21.83 -1.29 -5.52
C ARG A 11 21.52 -2.71 -5.97
N PHE A 12 20.47 -2.90 -6.75
CA PHE A 12 20.13 -4.23 -7.28
C PHE A 12 21.20 -4.71 -8.27
N LEU A 13 21.65 -3.84 -9.17
CA LEU A 13 22.71 -4.12 -10.13
C LEU A 13 23.96 -4.64 -9.42
N ARG A 14 24.46 -3.89 -8.43
CA ARG A 14 25.66 -4.26 -7.66
C ARG A 14 25.48 -5.52 -6.82
N ALA A 15 24.34 -5.68 -6.17
CA ALA A 15 24.11 -6.80 -5.24
C ALA A 15 23.73 -8.11 -5.92
N HIS A 16 23.14 -8.06 -7.12
CA HIS A 16 22.51 -9.24 -7.72
C HIS A 16 22.87 -9.48 -9.19
N LEU A 17 22.89 -8.45 -10.03
CA LEU A 17 23.13 -8.65 -11.46
C LEU A 17 24.63 -8.81 -11.75
N LEU A 18 25.49 -7.89 -11.28
CA LEU A 18 26.93 -7.99 -11.49
C LEU A 18 27.54 -9.26 -10.91
N PRO A 19 27.17 -9.72 -9.68
CA PRO A 19 27.69 -10.98 -9.16
C PRO A 19 27.29 -12.23 -9.95
N PHE A 20 26.23 -12.16 -10.77
CA PHE A 20 25.75 -13.31 -11.55
C PHE A 20 26.18 -13.25 -13.02
N PHE A 21 26.09 -12.07 -13.64
CA PHE A 21 26.33 -11.87 -15.07
C PHE A 21 27.65 -11.12 -15.36
N GLY A 22 28.35 -10.60 -14.36
CA GLY A 22 29.45 -9.63 -14.56
C GLY A 22 30.65 -10.16 -15.34
N SER A 23 30.85 -11.48 -15.36
CA SER A 23 31.89 -12.16 -16.15
C SER A 23 31.37 -12.72 -17.48
N THR A 24 30.07 -12.61 -17.76
CA THR A 24 29.44 -13.11 -18.98
C THR A 24 29.40 -11.99 -20.04
N PRO A 25 29.93 -12.21 -21.24
CA PRO A 25 29.75 -11.28 -22.36
C PRO A 25 28.27 -11.01 -22.60
N VAL A 26 27.91 -9.78 -22.93
CA VAL A 26 26.49 -9.40 -23.12
C VAL A 26 25.83 -10.21 -24.23
N SER A 27 26.59 -10.59 -25.27
CA SER A 27 26.16 -11.46 -26.37
C SER A 27 25.68 -12.85 -25.91
N ASP A 28 26.22 -13.32 -24.78
CA ASP A 28 26.02 -14.69 -24.29
C ASP A 28 24.90 -14.75 -23.23
N ILE A 29 24.30 -13.61 -22.90
CA ILE A 29 23.16 -13.54 -21.99
C ILE A 29 21.91 -14.02 -22.74
N THR A 30 21.63 -15.32 -22.64
CA THR A 30 20.45 -15.96 -23.26
C THR A 30 19.23 -15.91 -22.35
N SER A 31 18.04 -16.17 -22.91
CA SER A 31 16.80 -16.32 -22.11
C SER A 31 16.93 -17.41 -21.06
N ARG A 32 17.66 -18.49 -21.37
CA ARG A 32 17.91 -19.59 -20.42
C ARG A 32 18.73 -19.14 -19.23
N LEU A 33 19.80 -18.38 -19.46
CA LEU A 33 20.64 -17.86 -18.37
C LEU A 33 19.85 -16.90 -17.46
N VAL A 34 18.91 -16.15 -18.03
CA VAL A 34 18.01 -15.29 -17.24
C VAL A 34 17.02 -16.14 -16.41
N GLU A 35 16.52 -17.26 -16.94
CA GLU A 35 15.70 -18.20 -16.16
C GLU A 35 16.49 -18.79 -14.99
N ASP A 36 17.74 -19.18 -15.22
CA ASP A 36 18.63 -19.70 -14.17
C ASP A 36 18.88 -18.65 -13.09
N PHE A 37 19.09 -17.38 -13.48
CA PHE A 37 19.15 -16.26 -12.54
C PHE A 37 17.86 -16.13 -11.71
N ILE A 38 16.69 -16.20 -12.36
CA ILE A 38 15.39 -16.11 -11.68
C ILE A 38 15.23 -17.25 -10.68
N ALA A 39 15.57 -18.48 -11.08
CA ALA A 39 15.51 -19.66 -10.22
C ALA A 39 16.45 -19.49 -9.00
N ALA A 40 17.70 -19.10 -9.22
CA ALA A 40 18.67 -18.84 -8.15
C ALA A 40 18.18 -17.79 -7.15
N LYS A 41 17.51 -16.71 -7.63
CA LYS A 41 16.96 -15.68 -6.73
C LYS A 41 15.68 -16.12 -6.01
N ARG A 42 14.98 -17.14 -6.50
CA ARG A 42 13.78 -17.72 -5.85
C ARG A 42 14.09 -18.84 -4.86
N SER A 43 15.34 -19.27 -4.78
CA SER A 43 15.81 -20.26 -3.81
C SER A 43 16.35 -19.61 -2.52
N PRO A 44 16.46 -20.34 -1.40
CA PRO A 44 17.27 -19.90 -0.26
C PRO A 44 18.67 -19.47 -0.72
N GLY A 45 19.22 -18.38 -0.18
CA GLY A 45 20.45 -17.75 -0.70
C GLY A 45 20.19 -16.65 -1.74
N GLY A 46 18.98 -16.57 -2.30
CA GLY A 46 18.64 -15.58 -3.32
C GLY A 46 18.68 -14.13 -2.82
N SER A 47 18.40 -13.89 -1.54
CA SER A 47 18.52 -12.58 -0.91
C SER A 47 19.89 -12.35 -0.30
N VAL A 48 20.57 -11.28 -0.71
CA VAL A 48 21.85 -10.84 -0.10
C VAL A 48 21.65 -10.36 1.34
N ARG A 49 20.48 -9.78 1.65
CA ARG A 49 20.17 -9.27 2.99
C ARG A 49 19.75 -10.38 3.97
N PHE A 50 19.06 -11.40 3.46
CA PHE A 50 18.54 -12.50 4.26
C PHE A 50 18.99 -13.80 3.60
N THR A 51 20.22 -14.21 3.88
CA THR A 51 20.92 -15.32 3.23
C THR A 51 20.13 -16.63 3.25
N HIS A 52 19.29 -16.88 4.25
CA HIS A 52 18.47 -18.10 4.33
C HIS A 52 17.12 -18.02 3.58
N ARG A 53 16.85 -16.94 2.85
CA ARG A 53 15.54 -16.68 2.23
C ARG A 53 15.65 -16.37 0.74
N PRO A 54 14.59 -16.67 -0.03
CA PRO A 54 14.49 -16.20 -1.39
C PRO A 54 14.36 -14.68 -1.46
N LEU A 55 14.75 -14.13 -2.61
CA LEU A 55 14.55 -12.72 -2.91
C LEU A 55 13.06 -12.44 -3.09
N SER A 56 12.60 -11.33 -2.53
CA SER A 56 11.17 -10.99 -2.64
C SER A 56 10.73 -10.82 -4.10
N PRO A 57 9.50 -11.23 -4.46
CA PRO A 57 8.93 -11.00 -5.80
C PRO A 57 8.98 -9.54 -6.26
N ALA A 58 8.85 -8.58 -5.33
CA ALA A 58 8.95 -7.16 -5.62
C ALA A 58 10.38 -6.75 -5.98
N SER A 59 11.37 -7.18 -5.21
CA SER A 59 12.79 -6.93 -5.49
C SER A 59 13.22 -7.55 -6.82
N LEU A 60 12.84 -8.80 -7.07
CA LEU A 60 13.17 -9.51 -8.31
C LEU A 60 12.61 -8.77 -9.54
N ARG A 61 11.38 -8.24 -9.47
CA ARG A 61 10.80 -7.41 -10.55
C ARG A 61 11.58 -6.12 -10.80
N VAL A 62 12.11 -5.47 -9.76
CA VAL A 62 12.98 -4.29 -9.95
C VAL A 62 14.23 -4.72 -10.71
N GLY A 63 14.86 -5.82 -10.28
CA GLY A 63 16.03 -6.37 -10.96
C GLY A 63 15.83 -6.70 -12.42
N LEU A 64 14.74 -7.39 -12.74
CA LEU A 64 14.44 -7.78 -14.11
C LEU A 64 14.08 -6.57 -14.99
N LYS A 65 13.51 -5.51 -14.43
CA LYS A 65 13.37 -4.23 -15.15
C LYS A 65 14.72 -3.60 -15.44
N THR A 66 15.65 -3.59 -14.47
CA THR A 66 17.03 -3.12 -14.68
C THR A 66 17.71 -3.92 -15.78
N LEU A 67 17.67 -5.25 -15.70
CA LEU A 67 18.28 -6.14 -16.68
C LEU A 67 17.69 -5.94 -18.08
N ARG A 68 16.35 -5.87 -18.18
CA ARG A 68 15.67 -5.59 -19.45
C ARG A 68 16.15 -4.28 -20.06
N ALA A 69 16.31 -3.22 -19.26
CA ALA A 69 16.77 -1.92 -19.76
C ALA A 69 18.23 -1.98 -20.25
N ILE A 70 19.11 -2.68 -19.52
CA ILE A 70 20.51 -2.88 -19.93
C ILE A 70 20.58 -3.64 -21.26
N LEU A 71 19.88 -4.76 -21.37
CA LEU A 71 19.91 -5.59 -22.59
C LEU A 71 19.19 -4.91 -23.76
N GLN A 72 18.18 -4.07 -23.49
CA GLN A 72 17.56 -3.25 -24.52
C GLN A 72 18.57 -2.24 -25.08
N ARG A 73 19.42 -1.67 -24.23
CA ARG A 73 20.47 -0.77 -24.68
C ARG A 73 21.49 -1.51 -25.56
N ALA A 74 21.89 -2.72 -25.16
CA ALA A 74 22.78 -3.55 -25.97
C ALA A 74 22.19 -3.92 -27.34
N VAL A 75 20.87 -4.07 -27.46
CA VAL A 75 20.20 -4.23 -28.77
C VAL A 75 20.28 -2.97 -29.61
N LEU A 76 20.06 -1.79 -29.00
CA LEU A 76 20.14 -0.51 -29.71
C LEU A 76 21.56 -0.15 -30.15
N ASP A 77 22.57 -0.68 -29.46
CA ASP A 77 23.99 -0.52 -29.79
C ASP A 77 24.52 -1.71 -30.64
N ASP A 78 23.63 -2.52 -31.22
CA ASP A 78 23.91 -3.66 -32.11
C ASP A 78 24.76 -4.81 -31.52
N TYR A 79 24.97 -4.85 -30.20
CA TYR A 79 25.60 -5.99 -29.51
C TYR A 79 24.69 -7.22 -29.41
N LEU A 80 23.37 -7.03 -29.55
CA LEU A 80 22.36 -8.09 -29.49
C LEU A 80 21.32 -7.91 -30.59
N SER A 81 20.93 -8.99 -31.25
CA SER A 81 19.85 -8.96 -32.24
C SER A 81 18.46 -8.87 -31.60
N ARG A 82 18.29 -9.35 -30.37
CA ARG A 82 17.02 -9.28 -29.62
C ARG A 82 17.24 -9.25 -28.11
N ASN A 83 16.30 -8.67 -27.39
CA ASN A 83 16.34 -8.63 -25.93
C ASN A 83 15.76 -9.93 -25.34
N PRO A 84 16.56 -10.77 -24.66
CA PRO A 84 16.17 -12.10 -24.18
C PRO A 84 15.16 -12.07 -23.02
N VAL A 85 14.89 -10.89 -22.43
CA VAL A 85 13.99 -10.70 -21.29
C VAL A 85 12.57 -10.32 -21.72
N THR A 86 12.36 -9.98 -23.00
CA THR A 86 11.07 -9.44 -23.49
C THR A 86 9.92 -10.41 -23.28
N ASP A 87 10.13 -11.70 -23.53
CA ASP A 87 9.09 -12.73 -23.43
C ASP A 87 8.95 -13.34 -22.02
N LEU A 88 9.85 -13.01 -21.10
CA LEU A 88 9.84 -13.52 -19.73
C LEU A 88 8.80 -12.84 -18.83
N GLY A 89 8.00 -11.92 -19.37
CA GLY A 89 6.90 -11.26 -18.65
C GLY A 89 5.92 -12.25 -18.01
N ARG A 90 5.79 -13.46 -18.59
CA ARG A 90 4.98 -14.58 -18.07
C ARG A 90 5.55 -15.17 -16.78
N LEU A 91 6.87 -15.17 -16.65
CA LEU A 91 7.59 -15.73 -15.50
C LEU A 91 7.62 -14.75 -14.32
N LEU A 92 7.25 -13.47 -14.53
CA LEU A 92 7.16 -12.50 -13.47
C LEU A 92 5.89 -12.75 -12.63
N PRO A 93 5.99 -12.82 -11.30
CA PRO A 93 4.81 -12.91 -10.45
C PRO A 93 3.97 -11.64 -10.66
N ARG A 94 2.69 -11.84 -11.00
CA ARG A 94 1.75 -10.73 -11.17
C ARG A 94 1.74 -9.88 -9.91
N LYS A 95 1.68 -8.56 -10.08
CA LYS A 95 1.46 -7.67 -8.95
C LYS A 95 0.00 -7.82 -8.53
N ALA A 96 -0.27 -8.53 -7.43
CA ALA A 96 -1.51 -8.27 -6.71
C ALA A 96 -1.44 -6.82 -6.21
N GLU A 97 -2.38 -5.98 -6.65
CA GLU A 97 -2.36 -4.55 -6.35
C GLU A 97 -2.72 -4.25 -4.89
N ASP A 98 -3.45 -5.16 -4.25
CA ASP A 98 -3.88 -5.15 -2.85
C ASP A 98 -2.92 -5.90 -1.91
N ALA A 99 -1.85 -6.52 -2.44
CA ALA A 99 -0.92 -7.31 -1.63
C ALA A 99 -0.29 -6.45 -0.51
N GLY A 100 -0.61 -6.82 0.73
CA GLY A 100 -0.10 -6.14 1.93
C GLY A 100 -0.96 -4.99 2.43
N VAL A 101 -2.16 -4.77 1.89
CA VAL A 101 -3.15 -3.85 2.47
C VAL A 101 -3.93 -4.56 3.56
N ASP A 102 -3.83 -4.03 4.77
CA ASP A 102 -4.34 -4.62 6.01
C ASP A 102 -4.72 -3.47 6.97
N PRO A 103 -5.85 -2.78 6.71
CA PRO A 103 -6.32 -1.66 7.51
C PRO A 103 -6.64 -2.08 8.94
N PHE A 104 -6.53 -1.14 9.88
CA PHE A 104 -6.96 -1.36 11.25
C PHE A 104 -8.48 -1.27 11.36
N THR A 105 -9.07 -2.07 12.24
CA THR A 105 -10.49 -1.92 12.59
C THR A 105 -10.69 -0.69 13.47
N GLY A 106 -11.94 -0.21 13.60
CA GLY A 106 -12.25 0.90 14.50
C GLY A 106 -11.94 0.59 15.97
N GLU A 107 -12.03 -0.68 16.38
CA GLU A 107 -11.62 -1.14 17.72
C GLU A 107 -10.11 -1.09 17.90
N GLU A 108 -9.36 -1.64 16.94
CA GLU A 108 -7.89 -1.58 16.97
C GLU A 108 -7.40 -0.13 16.98
N LEU A 109 -7.99 0.75 16.15
CA LEU A 109 -7.59 2.15 16.09
C LEU A 109 -7.86 2.88 17.42
N ARG A 110 -9.01 2.63 18.06
CA ARG A 110 -9.30 3.17 19.40
C ARG A 110 -8.28 2.68 20.42
N ALA A 111 -7.96 1.39 20.45
CA ALA A 111 -6.95 0.83 21.34
C ALA A 111 -5.56 1.46 21.12
N ILE A 112 -5.16 1.64 19.84
CA ILE A 112 -3.91 2.30 19.46
C ILE A 112 -3.86 3.72 19.97
N LEU A 113 -4.91 4.52 19.75
CA LEU A 113 -4.93 5.92 20.16
C LEU A 113 -4.92 6.05 21.69
N MET A 114 -5.73 5.26 22.41
CA MET A 114 -5.71 5.25 23.88
C MET A 114 -4.33 4.86 24.45
N ALA A 115 -3.66 3.86 23.85
CA ALA A 115 -2.31 3.49 24.24
C ALA A 115 -1.29 4.60 23.92
N ALA A 116 -1.46 5.31 22.79
CA ALA A 116 -0.56 6.38 22.38
C ALA A 116 -0.65 7.57 23.34
N GLU A 117 -1.85 7.98 23.74
CA GLU A 117 -2.06 9.09 24.69
C GLU A 117 -1.36 8.84 26.02
N ARG A 118 -1.34 7.58 26.50
CA ARG A 118 -0.64 7.21 27.75
C ARG A 118 0.88 7.13 27.61
N LEU A 119 1.39 6.75 26.44
CA LEU A 119 2.82 6.55 26.23
C LEU A 119 3.55 7.83 25.85
N ASP A 120 2.99 8.59 24.92
CA ASP A 120 3.56 9.81 24.37
C ASP A 120 2.45 10.62 23.65
N PRO A 121 1.91 11.68 24.29
CA PRO A 121 0.88 12.53 23.69
C PRO A 121 1.29 13.19 22.36
N GLY A 122 2.59 13.48 22.17
CA GLY A 122 3.11 14.02 20.91
C GLY A 122 3.02 12.98 19.79
N PHE A 123 3.38 11.73 20.09
CA PHE A 123 3.22 10.63 19.14
C PHE A 123 1.76 10.27 18.90
N ALA A 124 0.88 10.38 19.90
CA ALA A 124 -0.57 10.25 19.72
C ALA A 124 -1.11 11.26 18.70
N THR A 125 -0.64 12.51 18.79
CA THR A 125 -0.98 13.58 17.83
C THR A 125 -0.50 13.22 16.42
N LEU A 126 0.72 12.67 16.27
CA LEU A 126 1.24 12.19 15.00
C LEU A 126 0.36 11.08 14.40
N VAL A 127 0.04 10.05 15.19
CA VAL A 127 -0.77 8.90 14.74
C VAL A 127 -2.17 9.36 14.32
N ARG A 128 -2.79 10.23 15.12
CA ARG A 128 -4.11 10.80 14.84
C ARG A 128 -4.10 11.66 13.57
N LEU A 129 -3.12 12.56 13.40
CA LEU A 129 -2.98 13.33 12.17
C LEU A 129 -2.82 12.41 10.96
N TRP A 130 -1.99 11.37 11.07
CA TRP A 130 -1.69 10.47 9.96
C TRP A 130 -2.93 9.70 9.51
N VAL A 131 -3.67 9.10 10.44
CA VAL A 131 -4.87 8.32 10.10
C VAL A 131 -6.02 9.19 9.62
N GLN A 132 -6.16 10.43 10.11
CA GLN A 132 -7.22 11.34 9.67
C GLN A 132 -6.90 11.99 8.31
N SER A 133 -5.64 12.12 7.92
CA SER A 133 -5.25 12.76 6.65
C SER A 133 -4.92 11.76 5.52
N GLY A 134 -4.65 10.50 5.86
CA GLY A 134 -4.29 9.48 4.88
C GLY A 134 -2.97 9.75 4.15
N LEU A 135 -2.08 10.57 4.69
CA LEU A 135 -0.79 10.88 4.09
C LEU A 135 0.14 9.66 4.01
N ARG A 136 1.10 9.68 3.09
CA ARG A 136 2.19 8.67 3.07
C ARG A 136 3.18 8.94 4.21
N ALA A 137 3.90 7.92 4.70
CA ALA A 137 4.90 8.09 5.77
C ALA A 137 5.85 9.26 5.55
N GLY A 138 6.48 9.33 4.37
CA GLY A 138 7.40 10.42 4.08
C GLY A 138 6.71 11.78 3.97
N GLU A 139 5.43 11.85 3.60
CA GLU A 139 4.68 13.12 3.55
C GLU A 139 4.42 13.63 4.97
N VAL A 140 3.98 12.76 5.90
CA VAL A 140 3.80 13.12 7.32
C VAL A 140 5.10 13.60 7.96
N LEU A 141 6.18 12.84 7.77
CA LEU A 141 7.50 13.20 8.31
C LEU A 141 8.10 14.44 7.65
N GLY A 142 7.61 14.82 6.46
CA GLY A 142 8.07 15.99 5.73
C GLY A 142 7.25 17.26 5.97
N LEU A 143 6.19 17.20 6.79
CA LEU A 143 5.36 18.36 7.10
C LEU A 143 6.15 19.40 7.89
N GLN A 144 6.03 20.65 7.46
CA GLN A 144 6.62 21.81 8.13
C GLN A 144 5.53 22.71 8.74
N GLU A 145 5.88 23.57 9.69
CA GLU A 145 4.96 24.50 10.36
C GLU A 145 4.14 25.32 9.34
N ARG A 146 4.80 25.84 8.29
CA ARG A 146 4.14 26.61 7.21
C ARG A 146 3.13 25.83 6.37
N ASP A 147 3.13 24.50 6.47
CA ASP A 147 2.20 23.68 5.71
C ASP A 147 0.84 23.54 6.44
N LEU A 148 0.77 23.89 7.73
CA LEU A 148 -0.44 23.79 8.55
C LEU A 148 -1.32 25.02 8.40
N ASP A 149 -2.56 24.79 7.95
CA ASP A 149 -3.63 25.78 8.07
C ASP A 149 -4.54 25.38 9.23
N MET A 150 -4.28 25.98 10.38
CA MET A 150 -5.02 25.71 11.62
C MET A 150 -6.40 26.37 11.67
N LEU A 151 -6.70 27.30 10.76
CA LEU A 151 -8.01 27.93 10.65
C LEU A 151 -8.97 26.98 9.94
N HIS A 152 -8.54 26.43 8.80
CA HIS A 152 -9.35 25.53 7.99
C HIS A 152 -9.16 24.04 8.35
N GLY A 153 -8.19 23.71 9.21
CA GLY A 153 -7.87 22.34 9.58
C GLY A 153 -7.38 21.52 8.39
N THR A 154 -6.42 22.09 7.65
CA THR A 154 -5.83 21.45 6.48
C THR A 154 -4.30 21.49 6.53
N VAL A 155 -3.69 20.63 5.72
CA VAL A 155 -2.24 20.61 5.47
C VAL A 155 -1.98 20.70 3.98
N THR A 156 -0.97 21.49 3.60
CA THR A 156 -0.50 21.56 2.22
C THR A 156 0.66 20.60 2.02
N VAL A 157 0.43 19.50 1.30
CA VAL A 157 1.42 18.45 1.05
C VAL A 157 2.31 18.86 -0.13
N ARG A 158 3.47 19.42 0.16
CA ARG A 158 4.44 19.89 -0.86
C ARG A 158 5.62 18.95 -1.08
N ARG A 159 5.95 18.19 -0.04
CA ARG A 159 7.24 17.50 0.06
C ARG A 159 7.10 16.16 0.76
N THR A 160 8.16 15.36 0.65
CA THR A 160 8.29 14.07 1.31
C THR A 160 9.71 13.90 1.83
N TRP A 161 9.82 13.41 3.06
CA TRP A 161 11.07 12.94 3.64
C TRP A 161 11.30 11.48 3.27
N THR A 162 12.40 11.19 2.58
CA THR A 162 12.75 9.82 2.18
C THR A 162 14.27 9.67 2.15
N ARG A 163 14.79 8.61 2.78
CA ARG A 163 16.24 8.30 2.84
C ARG A 163 17.10 9.48 3.32
N GLY A 164 16.66 10.15 4.39
CA GLY A 164 17.41 11.26 4.97
C GLY A 164 17.41 12.54 4.12
N ARG A 165 16.52 12.64 3.12
CA ARG A 165 16.43 13.80 2.23
C ARG A 165 15.00 14.28 2.12
N LEU A 166 14.84 15.61 2.09
CA LEU A 166 13.59 16.28 1.77
C LEU A 166 13.52 16.49 0.26
N GLY A 167 12.40 16.12 -0.36
CA GLY A 167 12.22 16.29 -1.80
C GLY A 167 10.75 16.41 -2.19
N PRO A 168 10.44 16.61 -3.48
CA PRO A 168 9.06 16.73 -3.95
C PRO A 168 8.29 15.41 -3.78
N THR A 169 6.97 15.50 -3.62
CA THR A 169 6.07 14.34 -3.50
C THR A 169 6.25 13.33 -4.65
N LYS A 170 5.78 12.07 -4.47
CA LYS A 170 5.91 11.01 -5.49
C LYS A 170 5.30 11.35 -6.86
N THR A 171 4.34 12.26 -6.88
CA THR A 171 3.69 12.71 -8.12
C THR A 171 4.16 14.09 -8.57
N GLY A 172 4.86 14.84 -7.71
CA GLY A 172 5.26 16.23 -7.98
C GLY A 172 4.13 17.24 -7.80
N HIS A 173 2.92 16.77 -7.52
CA HIS A 173 1.76 17.64 -7.30
C HIS A 173 1.70 18.06 -5.82
N VAL A 174 1.47 19.35 -5.62
CA VAL A 174 1.05 19.93 -4.34
C VAL A 174 -0.45 19.70 -4.19
N ARG A 175 -0.89 19.33 -3.00
CA ARG A 175 -2.32 19.17 -2.70
C ARG A 175 -2.62 19.61 -1.28
N THR A 176 -3.82 20.14 -1.07
CA THR A 176 -4.34 20.46 0.26
C THR A 176 -5.22 19.32 0.74
N VAL A 177 -4.96 18.84 1.96
CA VAL A 177 -5.61 17.69 2.56
C VAL A 177 -6.20 18.12 3.90
N SER A 178 -7.45 17.76 4.19
CA SER A 178 -7.98 18.01 5.54
C SER A 178 -7.37 17.02 6.54
N ILE A 179 -7.17 17.49 7.77
CA ILE A 179 -6.76 16.65 8.90
C ILE A 179 -7.94 16.35 9.84
N LEU A 180 -9.17 16.71 9.45
CA LEU A 180 -10.37 16.65 10.29
C LEU A 180 -11.34 15.54 9.87
N HIS A 181 -10.91 14.53 9.11
CA HIS A 181 -11.79 13.43 8.75
C HIS A 181 -12.11 12.56 9.97
N PRO A 182 -13.36 12.09 10.12
CA PRO A 182 -13.82 11.36 11.30
C PRO A 182 -13.36 9.89 11.37
N VAL A 183 -12.12 9.58 10.99
CA VAL A 183 -11.63 8.20 10.87
C VAL A 183 -11.49 7.50 12.23
N CYS A 184 -11.25 8.25 13.30
CA CYS A 184 -11.03 7.72 14.64
C CYS A 184 -12.35 7.54 15.40
N GLU A 185 -13.43 8.11 14.89
CA GLU A 185 -14.70 8.28 15.56
C GLU A 185 -15.70 7.20 15.15
N ALA A 186 -16.53 6.76 16.09
CA ALA A 186 -17.61 5.81 15.83
C ALA A 186 -18.83 6.53 15.22
N THR A 187 -18.72 6.90 13.94
CA THR A 187 -19.75 7.63 13.18
C THR A 187 -19.88 7.10 11.75
N ALA A 188 -21.05 7.30 11.14
CA ALA A 188 -21.25 7.07 9.71
C ALA A 188 -20.80 8.26 8.85
N ALA A 189 -20.53 9.42 9.45
CA ALA A 189 -20.08 10.60 8.71
C ALA A 189 -18.69 10.39 8.10
N TRP A 190 -18.47 10.98 6.93
CA TRP A 190 -17.19 10.92 6.21
C TRP A 190 -16.52 12.28 6.01
N HIS A 191 -17.30 13.37 6.02
CA HIS A 191 -16.79 14.69 5.68
C HIS A 191 -15.96 15.31 6.81
N PRO A 192 -14.98 16.17 6.50
CA PRO A 192 -14.19 16.86 7.51
C PRO A 192 -15.03 17.64 8.52
N GLY A 193 -14.62 17.61 9.79
CA GLY A 193 -15.28 18.40 10.84
C GLY A 193 -16.67 17.91 11.22
N ALA A 194 -17.08 16.71 10.77
CA ALA A 194 -18.41 16.15 11.03
C ALA A 194 -18.70 15.88 12.51
N THR A 195 -17.66 15.74 13.34
CA THR A 195 -17.81 15.55 14.78
C THR A 195 -16.93 16.52 15.56
N PRO A 196 -17.30 16.89 16.79
CA PRO A 196 -16.45 17.73 17.65
C PRO A 196 -15.06 17.13 17.89
N GLU A 197 -14.97 15.80 18.00
CA GLU A 197 -13.72 15.08 18.29
C GLU A 197 -12.70 15.24 17.17
N THR A 198 -13.13 15.36 15.91
CA THR A 198 -12.21 15.61 14.80
C THR A 198 -11.43 16.91 14.97
N ARG A 199 -12.07 17.94 15.54
CA ARG A 199 -11.45 19.25 15.79
C ARG A 199 -10.49 19.22 16.98
N SER A 200 -10.61 18.23 17.87
CA SER A 200 -9.66 18.08 18.99
C SER A 200 -8.21 17.93 18.54
N LEU A 201 -7.98 17.44 17.31
CA LEU A 201 -6.65 17.39 16.71
C LEU A 201 -6.03 18.79 16.59
N LEU A 202 -6.79 19.82 16.27
CA LEU A 202 -6.26 21.19 16.15
C LEU A 202 -5.74 21.70 17.48
N THR A 203 -6.50 21.44 18.56
CA THR A 203 -6.08 21.78 19.92
C THR A 203 -4.82 21.02 20.32
N ARG A 204 -4.74 19.72 19.99
CA ARG A 204 -3.56 18.88 20.28
C ARG A 204 -2.33 19.35 19.51
N VAL A 205 -2.48 19.66 18.23
CA VAL A 205 -1.42 20.23 17.41
C VAL A 205 -0.96 21.56 18.00
N ARG A 206 -1.86 22.44 18.45
CA ARG A 206 -1.46 23.71 19.12
C ARG A 206 -0.79 23.50 20.47
N ALA A 207 -1.26 22.53 21.26
CA ALA A 207 -0.72 22.22 22.59
C ALA A 207 0.57 21.39 22.53
N ARG A 208 0.98 20.92 21.34
CA ARG A 208 2.23 20.18 21.18
C ARG A 208 3.40 21.08 21.58
N ARG A 209 4.44 20.47 22.14
CA ARG A 209 5.70 21.17 22.38
C ARG A 209 6.33 21.52 21.04
N VAL A 210 6.19 22.78 20.63
CA VAL A 210 6.81 23.31 19.42
C VAL A 210 8.32 23.34 19.63
N GLN A 211 9.05 22.59 18.80
CA GLN A 211 10.51 22.48 18.87
C GLN A 211 11.22 23.45 17.91
N SER A 212 10.48 24.06 17.00
CA SER A 212 10.94 25.13 16.11
C SER A 212 9.72 25.99 15.73
N ILE A 213 9.85 27.31 15.88
CA ILE A 213 8.83 28.27 15.45
C ILE A 213 9.04 28.73 14.00
N GLU A 214 10.15 28.30 13.38
CA GLU A 214 10.47 28.65 12.01
C GLU A 214 9.44 28.05 11.06
N PRO A 215 9.05 28.75 9.98
CA PRO A 215 8.13 28.22 8.97
C PRO A 215 8.59 26.87 8.38
N GLU A 216 9.90 26.67 8.28
CA GLU A 216 10.55 25.44 7.81
C GLU A 216 10.74 24.36 8.88
N GLY A 217 10.47 24.68 10.15
CA GLY A 217 10.49 23.71 11.25
C GLY A 217 9.56 22.54 10.96
N PHE A 218 9.99 21.31 11.24
CA PHE A 218 9.18 20.12 11.05
C PHE A 218 8.13 20.00 12.15
N VAL A 219 6.87 19.81 11.75
CA VAL A 219 5.72 19.64 12.65
C VAL A 219 5.99 18.55 13.69
N PHE A 220 6.67 17.48 13.25
CA PHE A 220 7.15 16.39 14.08
C PHE A 220 8.68 16.29 13.95
N GLY A 221 9.39 16.88 14.92
CA GLY A 221 10.86 16.79 15.06
C GLY A 221 11.61 18.12 15.17
N GLY A 222 10.95 19.26 14.96
CA GLY A 222 11.57 20.58 15.14
C GLY A 222 12.57 20.90 14.03
N VAL A 223 13.85 21.00 14.36
CA VAL A 223 14.90 21.36 13.39
C VAL A 223 15.13 20.27 12.34
N ALA A 224 14.88 19.01 12.70
CA ALA A 224 15.01 17.86 11.80
C ALA A 224 13.77 16.97 11.91
N PRO A 225 13.35 16.28 10.84
CA PRO A 225 12.19 15.41 10.92
C PRO A 225 12.50 14.20 11.81
N LEU A 226 11.46 13.62 12.43
CA LEU A 226 11.62 12.36 13.15
C LEU A 226 12.24 11.28 12.25
N HIS A 227 13.27 10.61 12.80
CA HIS A 227 13.94 9.55 12.06
C HIS A 227 12.98 8.36 11.82
N PRO A 228 12.85 7.83 10.58
CA PRO A 228 11.91 6.76 10.27
C PRO A 228 12.06 5.51 11.15
N ASP A 229 13.29 5.14 11.51
CA ASP A 229 13.51 4.00 12.41
C ASP A 229 13.08 4.28 13.86
N ALA A 230 13.18 5.52 14.32
CA ALA A 230 12.68 5.90 15.64
C ALA A 230 11.15 5.80 15.68
N VAL A 231 10.49 6.33 14.65
CA VAL A 231 9.03 6.21 14.45
C VAL A 231 8.61 4.75 14.40
N ASN A 232 9.34 3.89 13.66
CA ASN A 232 9.03 2.47 13.57
C ASN A 232 9.23 1.73 14.91
N ARG A 233 10.28 2.06 15.67
CA ARG A 233 10.48 1.49 17.03
C ARG A 233 9.36 1.89 17.97
N GLN A 234 9.00 3.18 17.98
CA GLN A 234 7.91 3.70 18.81
C GLN A 234 6.56 3.10 18.41
N TRP A 235 6.30 2.95 17.11
CA TRP A 235 5.12 2.28 16.57
C TRP A 235 5.02 0.81 17.01
N LYS A 236 6.12 0.05 16.94
CA LYS A 236 6.17 -1.35 17.44
C LYS A 236 5.87 -1.44 18.93
N ARG A 237 6.44 -0.54 19.72
CA ARG A 237 6.17 -0.45 21.17
C ARG A 237 4.70 -0.12 21.41
N LEU A 238 4.15 0.83 20.67
CA LEU A 238 2.76 1.25 20.76
C LEU A 238 1.79 0.08 20.49
N LEU A 239 1.96 -0.63 19.37
CA LEU A 239 1.08 -1.77 19.04
C LEU A 239 1.13 -2.88 20.08
N ARG A 240 2.31 -3.13 20.69
CA ARG A 240 2.43 -4.10 21.79
C ARG A 240 1.63 -3.67 23.01
N VAL A 241 1.70 -2.40 23.42
CA VAL A 241 0.95 -1.87 24.57
C VAL A 241 -0.55 -1.79 24.28
N ALA A 242 -0.93 -1.52 23.04
CA ALA A 242 -2.31 -1.56 22.58
C ALA A 242 -2.87 -2.99 22.42
N GLN A 243 -2.02 -4.02 22.53
CA GLN A 243 -2.34 -5.42 22.26
C GLN A 243 -2.92 -5.64 20.85
N VAL A 244 -2.47 -4.86 19.88
CA VAL A 244 -2.88 -4.97 18.47
C VAL A 244 -1.79 -5.68 17.67
N ARG A 245 -2.19 -6.59 16.77
CA ARG A 245 -1.25 -7.29 15.87
C ARG A 245 -0.38 -6.28 15.11
N TYR A 246 0.92 -6.57 15.06
CA TYR A 246 1.87 -5.73 14.35
C TYR A 246 1.50 -5.60 12.86
N ARG A 247 1.37 -4.34 12.42
CA ARG A 247 1.34 -3.94 11.01
C ARG A 247 2.15 -2.65 10.86
N PRO A 248 2.76 -2.35 9.70
CA PRO A 248 3.48 -1.08 9.53
C PRO A 248 2.58 0.14 9.70
N ALA A 249 3.12 1.28 10.17
CA ALA A 249 2.35 2.52 10.36
C ALA A 249 1.70 3.03 9.06
N GLU A 250 2.24 2.68 7.88
CA GLU A 250 1.63 2.99 6.58
C GLU A 250 0.21 2.41 6.44
N GLN A 251 -0.18 1.40 7.23
CA GLN A 251 -1.57 0.91 7.30
C GLN A 251 -2.56 1.96 7.81
N LEU A 252 -2.12 3.02 8.48
CA LEU A 252 -3.00 4.15 8.85
C LEU A 252 -3.58 4.84 7.62
N ARG A 253 -2.80 4.98 6.54
CA ARG A 253 -3.30 5.47 5.25
C ARG A 253 -4.31 4.52 4.61
N HIS A 254 -4.09 3.23 4.74
CA HIS A 254 -5.01 2.22 4.26
C HIS A 254 -6.33 2.25 5.05
N THR A 255 -6.23 2.48 6.37
CA THR A 255 -7.36 2.68 7.30
C THR A 255 -8.17 3.92 6.98
N PHE A 256 -7.51 5.04 6.66
CA PHE A 256 -8.18 6.23 6.12
C PHE A 256 -9.04 5.90 4.90
N ALA A 257 -8.42 5.28 3.89
CA ALA A 257 -9.08 5.01 2.62
C ALA A 257 -10.27 4.06 2.79
N SER A 258 -10.05 2.92 3.46
CA SER A 258 -11.11 1.94 3.70
C SER A 258 -12.24 2.55 4.51
N THR A 259 -11.94 3.29 5.59
CA THR A 259 -12.98 3.89 6.45
C THR A 259 -13.84 4.90 5.70
N LEU A 260 -13.25 5.82 4.93
CA LEU A 260 -14.03 6.78 4.17
C LEU A 260 -14.87 6.12 3.08
N LEU A 261 -14.32 5.13 2.38
CA LEU A 261 -15.05 4.38 1.36
C LEU A 261 -16.20 3.56 1.96
N SER A 262 -15.98 2.90 3.09
CA SER A 262 -17.04 2.19 3.83
C SER A 262 -18.15 3.11 4.34
N ARG A 263 -17.88 4.42 4.44
CA ARG A 263 -18.85 5.46 4.82
C ARG A 263 -19.42 6.22 3.63
N ASN A 264 -19.34 5.63 2.44
CA ASN A 264 -19.84 6.19 1.19
C ASN A 264 -19.28 7.58 0.85
N ALA A 265 -18.04 7.89 1.26
CA ALA A 265 -17.36 9.09 0.80
C ALA A 265 -17.18 9.06 -0.73
N PRO A 266 -17.31 10.20 -1.43
CA PRO A 266 -17.11 10.24 -2.88
C PRO A 266 -15.71 9.73 -3.26
N VAL A 267 -15.65 8.76 -4.19
CA VAL A 267 -14.39 8.10 -4.58
C VAL A 267 -13.33 9.10 -5.07
N LEU A 268 -13.75 10.10 -5.87
CA LEU A 268 -12.86 11.16 -6.36
C LEU A 268 -12.33 12.03 -5.21
N TYR A 269 -13.15 12.29 -4.18
CA TYR A 269 -12.70 13.01 -3.00
C TYR A 269 -11.62 12.23 -2.26
N VAL A 270 -11.85 10.95 -1.95
CA VAL A 270 -10.86 10.10 -1.27
C VAL A 270 -9.59 10.00 -2.09
N GLN A 271 -9.71 9.82 -3.41
CA GLN A 271 -8.59 9.77 -4.34
C GLN A 271 -7.71 11.04 -4.27
N GLN A 272 -8.35 12.21 -4.27
CA GLN A 272 -7.67 13.51 -4.19
C GLN A 272 -6.98 13.70 -2.83
N GLN A 273 -7.68 13.45 -1.71
CA GLN A 273 -7.15 13.62 -0.36
C GLN A 273 -5.88 12.77 -0.15
N GLY A 274 -5.95 11.47 -0.43
CA GLY A 274 -4.76 10.63 -0.30
C GLY A 274 -3.78 10.77 -1.45
N GLY A 275 -4.12 11.40 -2.58
CA GLY A 275 -3.20 11.54 -3.72
C GLY A 275 -2.86 10.20 -4.38
N TRP A 276 -3.85 9.32 -4.56
CA TRP A 276 -3.72 8.17 -5.47
C TRP A 276 -3.67 8.66 -6.91
N ARG A 277 -2.93 7.96 -7.78
CA ARG A 277 -2.72 8.40 -9.18
C ARG A 277 -3.99 8.39 -10.03
N SER A 278 -4.98 7.59 -9.65
CA SER A 278 -6.28 7.51 -10.31
C SER A 278 -7.30 6.85 -9.37
N ALA A 279 -8.59 7.08 -9.64
CA ALA A 279 -9.68 6.41 -8.94
C ALA A 279 -9.67 4.89 -9.19
N ALA A 280 -9.31 4.45 -10.40
CA ALA A 280 -9.16 3.04 -10.72
C ALA A 280 -8.18 2.32 -9.77
N VAL A 281 -7.02 2.94 -9.49
CA VAL A 281 -6.03 2.37 -8.56
C VAL A 281 -6.52 2.38 -7.12
N LEU A 282 -7.31 3.38 -6.73
CA LEU A 282 -7.95 3.40 -5.43
C LEU A 282 -8.92 2.21 -5.31
N LEU A 283 -9.82 2.03 -6.29
CA LEU A 283 -10.84 0.97 -6.27
C LEU A 283 -10.22 -0.43 -6.41
N GLN A 284 -9.23 -0.62 -7.27
CA GLN A 284 -8.49 -1.89 -7.39
C GLN A 284 -7.91 -2.36 -6.05
N VAL A 285 -7.50 -1.40 -5.22
CA VAL A 285 -6.95 -1.69 -3.90
C VAL A 285 -8.06 -1.85 -2.86
N TYR A 286 -9.05 -0.95 -2.82
CA TYR A 286 -9.96 -0.83 -1.68
C TYR A 286 -11.43 -1.24 -1.91
N ALA A 287 -11.80 -1.67 -3.13
CA ALA A 287 -13.20 -2.02 -3.42
C ALA A 287 -13.75 -3.12 -2.49
N ARG A 288 -12.89 -4.03 -1.98
CA ARG A 288 -13.30 -5.08 -1.05
C ARG A 288 -13.81 -4.60 0.32
N TRP A 289 -13.59 -3.32 0.66
CA TRP A 289 -14.11 -2.70 1.89
C TRP A 289 -15.33 -1.81 1.63
N LEU A 290 -15.77 -1.67 0.38
CA LEU A 290 -17.03 -1.00 0.10
C LEU A 290 -18.17 -1.87 0.66
N PRO A 291 -19.20 -1.25 1.27
CA PRO A 291 -20.34 -2.00 1.74
C PRO A 291 -20.97 -2.67 0.51
N THR A 292 -20.98 -4.00 0.49
CA THR A 292 -21.77 -4.72 -0.50
C THR A 292 -23.19 -4.68 0.04
N ALA A 293 -23.96 -3.65 -0.33
CA ALA A 293 -25.40 -3.72 -0.12
C ALA A 293 -25.87 -4.95 -0.90
N VAL A 294 -26.36 -5.97 -0.21
CA VAL A 294 -27.29 -6.90 -0.85
C VAL A 294 -28.44 -6.01 -1.27
N ILE A 295 -28.57 -5.76 -2.57
CA ILE A 295 -29.82 -5.22 -3.10
C ILE A 295 -30.80 -6.37 -2.89
N GLU A 296 -31.47 -6.41 -1.73
CA GLU A 296 -32.72 -7.12 -1.64
C GLU A 296 -33.65 -6.42 -2.62
N HIS A 297 -33.78 -6.99 -3.81
CA HIS A 297 -34.84 -6.58 -4.72
C HIS A 297 -36.15 -6.93 -4.01
N PRO A 298 -36.99 -5.95 -3.64
CA PRO A 298 -38.34 -6.25 -3.18
C PRO A 298 -39.08 -6.88 -4.36
N GLY A 299 -39.11 -8.22 -4.41
CA GLY A 299 -39.74 -9.00 -5.48
C GLY A 299 -38.86 -10.04 -6.20
N ALA A 300 -37.59 -10.23 -5.83
CA ALA A 300 -36.86 -11.41 -6.34
C ALA A 300 -37.45 -12.67 -5.70
N PRO A 301 -37.99 -13.65 -6.48
CA PRO A 301 -38.51 -14.87 -5.90
C PRO A 301 -37.40 -15.57 -5.13
N GLN A 302 -37.63 -15.82 -3.85
CA GLN A 302 -36.74 -16.67 -3.06
C GLN A 302 -36.78 -18.05 -3.68
N VAL A 303 -35.77 -18.39 -4.47
CA VAL A 303 -35.53 -19.77 -4.87
C VAL A 303 -35.09 -20.49 -3.59
N ARG A 304 -36.06 -21.12 -2.91
CA ARG A 304 -35.76 -22.17 -1.95
C ARG A 304 -35.05 -23.27 -2.73
N LEU A 305 -33.75 -23.34 -2.59
CA LEU A 305 -33.01 -24.57 -2.85
C LEU A 305 -33.38 -25.51 -1.70
N ASP A 306 -34.48 -26.24 -1.87
CA ASP A 306 -34.77 -27.40 -1.05
C ASP A 306 -33.65 -28.40 -1.30
N THR A 307 -32.72 -28.48 -0.35
CA THR A 307 -31.75 -29.56 -0.30
C THR A 307 -32.51 -30.88 -0.13
N PRO A 308 -32.29 -31.90 -0.98
CA PRO A 308 -32.90 -33.19 -0.76
C PRO A 308 -32.36 -33.76 0.55
N ARG A 309 -33.26 -34.09 1.48
CA ARG A 309 -32.90 -34.89 2.65
C ARG A 309 -32.38 -36.24 2.16
N SER A 310 -31.16 -36.56 2.55
CA SER A 310 -30.55 -37.86 2.36
C SER A 310 -31.39 -38.95 3.03
N GLY A 311 -31.97 -39.83 2.24
CA GLY A 311 -32.63 -41.03 2.74
C GLY A 311 -33.93 -41.30 2.00
N ASP A 312 -33.84 -41.74 0.76
CA ASP A 312 -34.78 -42.70 0.20
C ASP A 312 -34.11 -43.43 -0.97
N THR A 313 -34.03 -44.74 -0.83
CA THR A 313 -33.61 -45.66 -1.90
C THR A 313 -34.89 -46.16 -2.56
N PRO A 314 -34.97 -46.17 -3.90
CA PRO A 314 -35.75 -47.20 -4.56
C PRO A 314 -34.84 -48.07 -5.43
N VAL A 315 -34.84 -49.36 -5.06
CA VAL A 315 -34.48 -50.50 -5.91
C VAL A 315 -35.49 -50.61 -7.06
N GLY A 316 -35.05 -50.93 -8.27
CA GLY A 316 -35.95 -51.54 -9.27
C GLY A 316 -35.69 -51.22 -10.75
N THR A 317 -34.87 -52.08 -11.38
CA THR A 317 -35.09 -52.74 -12.70
C THR A 317 -35.62 -51.95 -13.90
N GLY A 318 -34.90 -52.00 -15.03
CA GLY A 318 -35.49 -51.68 -16.34
C GLY A 318 -34.48 -51.55 -17.47
N THR A 319 -34.47 -52.54 -18.35
CA THR A 319 -33.58 -52.78 -19.49
C THR A 319 -33.91 -51.99 -20.77
N TYR A 320 -32.94 -51.97 -21.72
CA TYR A 320 -33.04 -51.62 -23.16
C TYR A 320 -33.29 -50.13 -23.46
N GLY A 321 -32.77 -49.50 -24.51
CA GLY A 321 -32.04 -49.95 -25.70
C GLY A 321 -32.07 -48.82 -26.74
N ALA A 322 -31.00 -48.74 -27.54
CA ALA A 322 -30.84 -48.11 -28.85
C ALA A 322 -31.94 -47.17 -29.43
N GLY A 323 -31.48 -46.02 -29.95
CA GLY A 323 -31.63 -45.74 -31.38
C GLY A 323 -32.55 -44.59 -31.82
N LEU A 324 -32.03 -43.86 -32.82
CA LEU A 324 -32.73 -43.19 -33.94
C LEU A 324 -33.36 -41.81 -33.71
N ASN A 325 -32.56 -40.77 -33.98
CA ASN A 325 -32.54 -39.97 -35.22
C ASN A 325 -33.86 -39.67 -35.99
N PHE A 326 -33.96 -38.40 -36.43
CA PHE A 326 -34.66 -37.79 -37.59
C PHE A 326 -35.98 -36.97 -37.44
N GLN A 327 -35.84 -35.69 -37.84
CA GLN A 327 -36.75 -34.78 -38.59
C GLN A 327 -38.05 -34.28 -37.94
N LYS A 328 -38.49 -33.03 -38.15
CA LYS A 328 -38.25 -32.04 -39.22
C LYS A 328 -37.81 -30.68 -38.68
#